data_AF-A0A1I1D9C2-F1
#
_entry.id   AF-A0A1I1D9C2-F1
#
_cell.length_a   1.000
_cell.length_b   1.000
_cell.length_c   1.000
_cell.angle_alpha   90.00
_cell.angle_beta   90.00
_cell.angle_gamma   90.00
#
_symmetry.space_group_name_H-M   'P 1'
#
loop_
_entity.id
_entity.type
_entity.pdbx_description
1 polymer ?
#
loop_
_entity_poly.entity_id
_entity_poly.type
_entity_poly.pdbx_seq_one_letter_code
_entity_poly.pdbx_strand_id
1 'polypeptide(L)'
;MADDLTTYELTGERHSPKRTRIDTGDAEFAVGKDVNPVEYFLGAILGCLNSTGTMVARDMGIEIDDLTATIEGDIDYASYRGEGTDARPGLQGLTVSVAIESDADEDRLEEWLAAVERRCPVTDNVVEETGLSIDVESA
;
A
#
# COMPACT_ATOMS: atom_id res chain seq x y z
N MET A 1 0.65 10.14 27.25
CA MET A 1 1.24 11.07 26.27
C MET A 1 0.13 11.28 25.26
N ALA A 2 -0.18 12.51 24.86
CA ALA A 2 -1.17 12.70 23.81
C ALA A 2 -0.59 12.05 22.54
N ASP A 3 -1.32 11.11 21.93
CA ASP A 3 -0.96 10.57 20.63
C ASP A 3 -0.99 11.72 19.62
N ASP A 4 0.18 12.21 19.23
CA ASP A 4 0.34 13.16 18.13
C ASP A 4 0.06 12.41 16.81
N LEU A 5 -1.22 12.16 16.54
CA LEU A 5 -1.66 11.53 15.31
C LEU A 5 -1.51 12.50 14.14
N THR A 6 -0.81 12.06 13.10
CA THR A 6 -0.85 12.74 11.79
C THR A 6 -2.20 12.48 11.15
N THR A 7 -2.97 13.54 10.92
CA THR A 7 -4.25 13.46 10.21
C THR A 7 -4.03 13.70 8.72
N TYR A 8 -4.51 12.79 7.88
CA TYR A 8 -4.55 12.92 6.43
C TYR A 8 -5.96 13.28 5.99
N GLU A 9 -6.11 14.37 5.23
CA GLU A 9 -7.36 14.76 4.59
C GLU A 9 -7.12 14.89 3.08
N LEU A 10 -7.92 14.19 2.28
CA LEU A 10 -7.81 14.19 0.83
C LEU A 10 -9.22 14.34 0.23
N THR A 11 -9.32 15.04 -0.89
CA THR A 11 -10.57 15.15 -1.67
C THR A 11 -10.42 14.41 -3.01
N GLY A 12 -11.43 13.62 -3.35
CA GLY A 12 -11.53 12.93 -4.63
C GLY A 12 -12.70 13.44 -5.46
N GLU A 13 -12.41 14.04 -6.62
CA GLU A 13 -13.43 14.54 -7.54
C GLU A 13 -13.51 13.68 -8.80
N ARG A 14 -14.73 13.31 -9.18
CA ARG A 14 -14.96 12.55 -10.40
C ARG A 14 -14.62 13.40 -11.62
N HIS A 15 -13.53 13.05 -12.30
CA HIS A 15 -13.19 13.66 -13.58
C HIS A 15 -13.90 12.95 -14.75
N SER A 16 -14.01 11.63 -14.71
CA SER A 16 -14.76 10.80 -15.67
C SER A 16 -15.23 9.50 -14.99
N PRO A 17 -16.05 8.64 -15.63
CA PRO A 17 -16.50 7.39 -15.00
C PRO A 17 -15.37 6.47 -14.51
N LYS A 18 -14.18 6.56 -15.12
CA LYS A 18 -13.02 5.73 -14.79
C LYS A 18 -11.83 6.54 -14.25
N ARG A 19 -12.00 7.84 -14.00
CA ARG A 19 -10.89 8.71 -13.57
C ARG A 19 -11.32 9.65 -12.46
N THR A 20 -10.53 9.65 -11.39
CA THR A 20 -10.71 10.54 -10.24
C THR A 20 -9.50 11.46 -10.11
N ARG A 21 -9.73 12.76 -9.94
CA ARG A 21 -8.71 13.73 -9.53
C ARG A 21 -8.62 13.69 -8.01
N ILE A 22 -7.43 13.54 -7.46
CA ILE A 22 -7.16 13.51 -6.03
C ILE A 22 -6.34 14.75 -5.67
N ASP A 23 -6.80 15.48 -4.66
CA ASP A 23 -6.10 16.60 -4.03
C ASP A 23 -5.74 16.22 -2.58
N THR A 24 -4.47 16.41 -2.23
CA THR A 24 -3.89 16.12 -0.91
C THR A 24 -3.64 17.36 -0.06
N GLY A 25 -3.99 18.55 -0.58
CA GLY A 25 -3.60 19.85 -0.02
C GLY A 25 -2.22 20.31 -0.49
N ASP A 26 -1.26 19.39 -0.58
CA ASP A 26 0.13 19.69 -0.99
C ASP A 26 0.41 19.33 -2.46
N ALA A 27 -0.32 18.36 -3.01
CA ALA A 27 -0.14 17.86 -4.35
C ALA A 27 -1.43 17.31 -4.96
N GLU A 28 -1.48 17.28 -6.30
CA GLU A 28 -2.59 16.74 -7.06
C GLU A 28 -2.15 15.61 -7.99
N PHE A 29 -2.95 14.55 -8.09
CA PHE A 29 -2.74 13.44 -9.01
C PHE A 29 -4.06 12.84 -9.50
N ALA A 30 -3.98 11.85 -10.40
CA ALA A 30 -5.17 11.17 -10.92
C ALA A 30 -5.04 9.65 -10.81
N VAL A 31 -6.12 9.01 -10.35
CA VAL A 31 -6.25 7.55 -10.32
C VAL A 31 -7.22 7.10 -11.42
N GLY A 32 -6.87 6.04 -12.16
CA GLY A 32 -7.65 5.50 -13.28
C GLY A 32 -7.32 6.06 -14.66
N LYS A 33 -6.22 6.81 -14.78
CA LYS A 33 -5.67 7.27 -16.07
C LYS A 33 -4.46 6.44 -16.50
N ASP A 34 -3.38 6.54 -15.71
CA ASP A 34 -2.09 5.93 -16.00
C ASP A 34 -1.90 4.62 -15.22
N VAL A 35 -2.50 4.55 -14.02
CA VAL A 35 -2.63 3.35 -13.19
C VAL A 35 -4.06 3.23 -12.68
N ASN A 36 -4.59 2.02 -12.60
CA ASN A 36 -5.92 1.77 -12.05
C ASN A 36 -5.90 1.79 -10.49
N PRO A 37 -7.05 1.88 -9.80
CA PRO A 37 -7.08 1.95 -8.34
C PRO A 37 -6.41 0.78 -7.62
N VAL A 38 -6.52 -0.44 -8.16
CA VAL A 38 -5.90 -1.64 -7.58
C VAL A 38 -4.38 -1.55 -7.73
N GLU A 39 -3.89 -1.23 -8.92
CA GLU A 39 -2.45 -1.01 -9.17
C GLU A 39 -1.89 0.11 -8.30
N TYR A 40 -2.64 1.19 -8.10
CA TYR A 40 -2.23 2.29 -7.24
C TYR A 40 -2.09 1.84 -5.78
N PHE A 41 -3.04 1.03 -5.29
CA PHE A 41 -2.98 0.46 -3.94
C PHE A 41 -1.79 -0.50 -3.77
N LEU A 42 -1.58 -1.43 -4.71
CA LEU A 42 -0.42 -2.35 -4.69
C LEU A 42 0.91 -1.58 -4.80
N GLY A 43 0.95 -0.52 -5.61
CA GLY A 43 2.10 0.38 -5.71
C GLY A 43 2.39 1.11 -4.41
N ALA A 44 1.36 1.52 -3.65
CA ALA A 44 1.54 2.14 -2.33
C ALA A 44 2.18 1.17 -1.32
N ILE A 45 1.83 -0.13 -1.37
CA ILE A 45 2.46 -1.17 -0.55
C ILE A 45 3.95 -1.26 -0.87
N LEU A 46 4.30 -1.42 -2.15
CA LEU A 46 5.71 -1.47 -2.58
C LEU A 46 6.49 -0.20 -2.19
N GLY A 47 5.88 0.97 -2.35
CA GLY A 47 6.45 2.26 -1.97
C GLY A 47 6.72 2.36 -0.46
N CYS A 48 5.78 1.92 0.38
CA CYS A 48 5.98 1.88 1.84
C CYS A 48 7.08 0.91 2.24
N LEU A 49 7.12 -0.29 1.65
CA LEU A 49 8.15 -1.28 1.93
C LEU A 49 9.55 -0.75 1.57
N ASN A 50 9.70 -0.07 0.44
CA ASN A 50 10.97 0.58 0.09
C ASN A 50 11.37 1.66 1.10
N SER A 51 10.45 2.58 1.42
CA SER A 51 10.73 3.69 2.34
C SER A 51 11.04 3.21 3.77
N THR A 52 10.22 2.29 4.28
CA THR A 52 10.40 1.69 5.61
C THR A 52 11.65 0.82 5.64
N GLY A 53 11.87 -0.01 4.62
CA GLY A 53 13.06 -0.83 4.43
C GLY A 53 14.35 -0.03 4.52
N THR A 54 14.42 1.07 3.76
CA THR A 54 15.55 1.99 3.77
C THR A 54 15.77 2.60 5.17
N MET A 55 14.70 3.03 5.84
CA MET A 55 14.80 3.60 7.18
C MET A 55 15.30 2.59 8.21
N VAL A 56 14.75 1.38 8.20
CA VAL A 56 15.12 0.29 9.13
C VAL A 56 16.56 -0.17 8.87
N ALA A 57 16.97 -0.30 7.60
CA ALA A 57 18.35 -0.63 7.25
C ALA A 57 19.33 0.39 7.83
N ARG A 58 19.03 1.68 7.67
CA ARG A 58 19.81 2.77 8.26
C ARG A 58 19.90 2.66 9.79
N ASP A 59 18.78 2.40 10.47
CA ASP A 59 18.76 2.23 11.94
C ASP A 59 19.62 1.03 12.38
N MET A 60 19.69 0.00 11.54
CA MET A 60 20.41 -1.25 11.78
C MET A 60 21.88 -1.22 11.31
N GLY A 61 22.30 -0.15 10.64
CA GLY A 61 23.64 0.00 10.05
C GLY A 61 23.89 -0.90 8.84
N ILE A 62 22.84 -1.26 8.09
CA ILE A 62 22.91 -2.06 6.86
C ILE A 62 22.98 -1.10 5.66
N GLU A 63 23.94 -1.32 4.77
CA GLU A 63 24.03 -0.63 3.48
C GLU A 63 23.30 -1.45 2.43
N ILE A 64 22.29 -0.86 1.79
CA ILE A 64 21.53 -1.46 0.69
C ILE A 64 22.04 -0.87 -0.63
N ASP A 65 22.56 -1.71 -1.50
CA ASP A 65 23.03 -1.33 -2.84
C ASP A 65 21.88 -1.35 -3.86
N ASP A 66 21.05 -2.39 -3.83
CA ASP A 66 19.85 -2.53 -4.66
C ASP A 66 18.71 -3.19 -3.87
N LEU A 67 17.47 -2.78 -4.18
CA LEU A 67 16.26 -3.39 -3.64
C LEU A 67 15.17 -3.37 -4.71
N THR A 68 14.71 -4.56 -5.08
CA THR A 68 13.58 -4.76 -5.98
C THR A 68 12.50 -5.56 -5.28
N ALA A 69 11.29 -5.00 -5.18
CA ALA A 69 10.13 -5.67 -4.62
C ALA A 69 9.06 -5.91 -5.69
N THR A 70 8.54 -7.14 -5.74
CA THR A 70 7.46 -7.56 -6.66
C THR A 70 6.26 -7.99 -5.83
N ILE A 71 5.06 -7.57 -6.22
CA ILE A 71 3.80 -7.93 -5.55
C ILE A 71 2.85 -8.64 -6.52
N GLU A 72 2.26 -9.73 -6.05
CA GLU A 72 1.25 -10.51 -6.77
C GLU A 72 -0.04 -10.57 -5.94
N GLY A 73 -1.18 -10.50 -6.62
CA GLY A 73 -2.49 -10.55 -5.98
C GLY A 73 -3.63 -10.74 -6.97
N ASP A 74 -4.65 -11.47 -6.54
CA ASP A 74 -5.79 -11.83 -7.37
C ASP A 74 -7.07 -11.08 -6.95
N ILE A 75 -7.90 -10.73 -7.93
CA ILE A 75 -9.24 -10.17 -7.74
C ILE A 75 -10.24 -10.95 -8.59
N ASP A 76 -11.32 -11.41 -7.97
CA ASP A 76 -12.50 -11.86 -8.68
C ASP A 76 -13.42 -10.67 -8.97
N TYR A 77 -13.42 -10.19 -10.23
CA TYR A 77 -14.25 -9.08 -10.65
C TYR A 77 -15.74 -9.43 -10.80
N ALA A 78 -16.17 -10.67 -10.56
CA ALA A 78 -17.59 -11.04 -10.61
C ALA A 78 -18.44 -10.20 -9.65
N SER A 79 -17.99 -10.05 -8.40
CA SER A 79 -18.69 -9.23 -7.39
C SER A 79 -18.78 -7.75 -7.82
N TYR A 80 -17.68 -7.18 -8.32
CA TYR A 80 -17.65 -5.83 -8.87
C TYR A 80 -18.61 -5.63 -10.06
N ARG A 81 -18.81 -6.67 -10.88
CA ARG A 81 -19.72 -6.66 -12.04
C ARG A 81 -21.17 -6.99 -11.69
N GLY A 82 -21.48 -7.31 -10.44
CA GLY A 82 -22.82 -7.73 -10.01
C GLY A 82 -23.19 -9.15 -10.47
N GLU A 83 -22.19 -9.98 -10.77
CA GLU A 83 -22.35 -11.39 -11.12
C GLU A 83 -22.43 -12.25 -9.85
N GLY A 84 -23.01 -13.45 -9.94
CA GLY A 84 -23.11 -14.37 -8.79
C GLY A 84 -21.76 -15.01 -8.44
N THR A 85 -21.20 -14.67 -7.28
CA THR A 85 -19.98 -15.26 -6.71
C THR A 85 -20.04 -15.19 -5.18
N ASP A 86 -19.36 -16.13 -4.51
CA ASP A 86 -19.13 -16.07 -3.06
C ASP A 86 -17.83 -15.31 -2.70
N ALA A 87 -17.04 -14.93 -3.70
CA ALA A 87 -15.80 -14.18 -3.51
C ALA A 87 -16.07 -12.74 -3.07
N ARG A 88 -15.23 -12.24 -2.15
CA ARG A 88 -15.23 -10.81 -1.81
C ARG A 88 -14.74 -9.98 -3.00
N PRO A 89 -15.19 -8.72 -3.18
CA PRO A 89 -14.80 -7.89 -4.32
C PRO A 89 -13.34 -7.40 -4.30
N GLY A 90 -12.65 -7.51 -3.16
CA GLY A 90 -11.28 -7.07 -2.98
C GLY A 90 -10.22 -8.09 -3.41
N LEU A 91 -8.99 -7.87 -2.97
CA LEU A 91 -7.88 -8.81 -3.15
C LEU A 91 -8.13 -10.09 -2.33
N GLN A 92 -7.81 -11.25 -2.91
CA GLN A 92 -7.98 -12.56 -2.26
C GLN A 92 -6.76 -12.98 -1.43
N GLY A 93 -5.64 -12.31 -1.62
CA GLY A 93 -4.37 -12.56 -0.97
C GLY A 93 -3.27 -11.80 -1.70
N LEU A 94 -2.18 -11.49 -1.00
CA LEU A 94 -1.02 -10.81 -1.55
C LEU A 94 0.24 -11.60 -1.22
N THR A 95 1.17 -11.65 -2.17
CA THR A 95 2.52 -12.14 -1.95
C THR A 95 3.49 -11.08 -2.40
N VAL A 96 4.43 -10.69 -1.54
CA VAL A 96 5.53 -9.78 -1.88
C VAL A 96 6.84 -10.56 -1.86
N SER A 97 7.61 -10.45 -2.93
CA SER A 97 8.98 -10.98 -3.04
C SER A 97 9.95 -9.81 -3.08
N VAL A 98 10.95 -9.81 -2.19
CA VAL A 98 12.01 -8.79 -2.13
C VAL A 98 13.34 -9.42 -2.52
N ALA A 99 13.95 -8.88 -3.57
CA ALA A 99 15.34 -9.14 -3.93
C ALA A 99 16.19 -7.96 -3.45
N ILE A 100 17.26 -8.24 -2.71
CA ILE A 100 18.09 -7.23 -2.05
C ILE A 100 19.57 -7.55 -2.22
N GLU A 101 20.36 -6.53 -2.52
CA GLU A 101 21.82 -6.55 -2.51
C GLU A 101 22.30 -5.63 -1.39
N SER A 102 23.10 -6.17 -0.45
CA SER A 102 23.55 -5.44 0.75
C SER A 102 24.83 -6.03 1.35
N ASP A 103 25.41 -5.32 2.33
CA ASP A 103 26.53 -5.79 3.13
C ASP A 103 26.17 -6.74 4.29
N ALA A 104 24.87 -6.92 4.56
CA ALA A 104 24.35 -7.81 5.60
C ALA A 104 24.33 -9.30 5.19
N ASP A 105 24.48 -10.18 6.17
CA ASP A 105 24.25 -11.61 6.02
C ASP A 105 22.75 -11.98 6.13
N GLU A 106 22.42 -13.24 5.82
CA GLU A 106 21.03 -13.73 5.78
C GLU A 106 20.30 -13.56 7.12
N ASP A 107 20.93 -13.92 8.24
CA ASP A 107 20.35 -13.76 9.58
C ASP A 107 20.02 -12.29 9.86
N ARG A 108 20.92 -11.37 9.50
CA ARG A 108 20.70 -9.93 9.69
C ARG A 108 19.63 -9.36 8.76
N LEU A 109 19.50 -9.89 7.55
CA LEU A 109 18.44 -9.54 6.61
C LEU A 109 17.06 -10.04 7.08
N GLU A 110 16.98 -11.20 7.71
CA GLU A 110 15.74 -11.68 8.34
C GLU A 110 15.30 -10.77 9.49
N GLU A 111 16.24 -10.36 10.35
CA GLU A 111 15.96 -9.38 11.42
C GLU A 111 15.47 -8.05 10.85
N TRP A 112 16.07 -7.61 9.74
CA TRP A 112 15.70 -6.39 9.05
C TRP A 112 14.28 -6.50 8.51
N LEU A 113 13.96 -7.58 7.79
CA LEU A 113 12.64 -7.79 7.21
C LEU A 113 11.56 -7.83 8.30
N ALA A 114 11.77 -8.57 9.39
CA ALA A 114 10.84 -8.61 10.51
C ALA A 114 10.62 -7.22 11.15
N ALA A 115 11.66 -6.39 11.20
CA ALA A 115 11.54 -5.02 11.68
C ALA A 115 10.79 -4.11 10.69
N VAL A 116 10.93 -4.33 9.37
CA VAL A 116 10.18 -3.63 8.33
C VAL A 116 8.69 -3.97 8.39
N GLU A 117 8.35 -5.25 8.44
CA GLU A 117 6.96 -5.73 8.50
C GLU A 117 6.21 -5.14 9.71
N ARG A 118 6.89 -5.07 10.86
CA ARG A 118 6.33 -4.48 12.09
C ARG A 118 6.18 -2.96 12.03
N ARG A 119 6.90 -2.26 11.14
CA ARG A 119 6.97 -0.80 11.11
C ARG A 119 6.30 -0.15 9.91
N CYS A 120 6.01 -0.88 8.81
CA CYS A 120 5.41 -0.27 7.63
C CYS A 120 3.90 -0.04 7.86
N PRO A 121 3.46 1.24 7.90
CA PRO A 121 2.05 1.55 8.16
C PRO A 121 1.11 1.07 7.04
N VAL A 122 1.58 0.95 5.80
CA VAL A 122 0.71 0.56 4.67
C VAL A 122 0.44 -0.94 4.64
N THR A 123 1.44 -1.78 4.94
CA THR A 123 1.22 -3.23 5.03
C THR A 123 0.36 -3.61 6.23
N ASP A 124 0.46 -2.85 7.33
CA ASP A 124 -0.40 -3.01 8.51
C ASP A 124 -1.89 -2.94 8.13
N ASN A 125 -2.30 -1.99 7.28
CA ASN A 125 -3.68 -1.87 6.78
C ASN A 125 -4.17 -3.07 5.93
N VAL A 126 -3.27 -3.98 5.54
CA VAL A 126 -3.60 -5.20 4.80
C VAL A 126 -3.64 -6.42 5.73
N VAL A 127 -2.68 -6.49 6.65
CA VAL A 127 -2.54 -7.58 7.62
C VAL A 127 -3.64 -7.49 8.68
N GLU A 128 -3.97 -6.27 9.10
CA GLU A 128 -4.99 -5.96 10.08
C GLU A 128 -6.22 -5.31 9.42
N GLU A 129 -7.36 -5.38 10.09
CA GLU A 129 -8.59 -4.75 9.61
C GLU A 129 -8.63 -3.27 10.02
N THR A 130 -8.49 -2.38 9.04
CA THR A 130 -8.78 -0.94 9.23
C THR A 130 -10.26 -0.66 8.98
N GLY A 131 -10.97 -0.20 10.02
CA GLY A 131 -12.39 0.14 9.92
C GLY A 131 -12.66 1.29 8.93
N LEU A 132 -13.68 1.12 8.09
CA LEU A 132 -14.10 2.09 7.07
C LEU A 132 -15.60 2.38 7.19
N SER A 133 -15.98 3.65 7.30
CA SER A 133 -17.37 4.13 7.16
C SER A 133 -17.51 4.89 5.85
N ILE A 134 -18.62 4.68 5.15
CA ILE A 134 -18.96 5.38 3.91
C ILE A 134 -20.38 5.92 4.03
N ASP A 135 -20.52 7.22 3.85
CA ASP A 135 -21.78 7.94 3.96
C ASP A 135 -22.11 8.63 2.62
N VAL A 136 -23.40 8.81 2.34
CA VAL A 136 -23.89 9.50 1.14
C VAL A 136 -24.80 10.65 1.52
N GLU A 137 -24.46 11.84 1.02
CA GLU A 137 -25.28 13.05 1.19
C GLU A 137 -25.90 13.44 -0.15
N SER A 138 -27.22 13.64 -0.17
CA SER A 138 -27.93 14.19 -1.32
C SER A 138 -28.02 15.71 -1.19
N ALA A 139 -27.63 16.44 -2.24
CA ALA A 139 -27.80 17.88 -2.35
C ALA A 139 -29.28 18.30 -2.52
#